data_AF-A0A6L8FWD8-F1
#
_entry.id   AF-A0A6L8FWD8-F1
#
_cell.length_a   1.000
_cell.length_b   1.000
_cell.length_c   1.000
_cell.angle_alpha   90.00
_cell.angle_beta   90.00
_cell.angle_gamma   90.00
#
_symmetry.space_group_name_H-M   'P 1'
#
loop_
_entity.id
_entity.type
_entity.pdbx_description
1 polymer ?
#
loop_
_entity_poly.entity_id
_entity_poly.type
_entity_poly.pdbx_seq_one_letter_code
_entity_poly.pdbx_strand_id
1 'polypeptide(L)' 'MFLVLYLLILRPQMKKQRNQQRMIDELEKNDEIVTSGGIHGTILNIKDDILVVKIADNVKI' A
#
# COMPACT_ATOMS: atom_id res chain seq x y z
N MET A 1 33.07 8.86 9.93
CA MET A 1 32.41 7.60 10.37
C MET A 1 30.88 7.69 10.39
N PHE A 2 30.26 8.80 10.82
CA PHE A 2 28.80 8.96 10.88
C PHE A 2 28.08 8.99 9.51
N LEU A 3 28.69 9.56 8.47
CA LEU A 3 28.05 9.70 7.15
C LEU A 3 27.74 8.35 6.48
N VAL A 4 28.63 7.38 6.65
CA VAL A 4 28.48 6.03 6.07
C VAL A 4 27.37 5.26 6.78
N LEU A 5 27.32 5.32 8.12
CA LEU A 5 26.25 4.69 8.91
C LEU A 5 24.87 5.33 8.62
N TYR A 6 24.83 6.65 8.46
CA TYR A 6 23.61 7.39 8.11
C TYR A 6 23.08 7.00 6.72
N LEU A 7 23.96 6.91 5.71
CA LEU A 7 23.58 6.47 4.37
C LEU A 7 23.07 5.03 4.34
N LEU A 8 23.61 4.14 5.17
CA LEU A 8 23.16 2.75 5.28
C LEU A 8 21.77 2.61 5.90
N ILE A 9 21.35 3.51 6.78
CA ILE A 9 20.01 3.50 7.41
C ILE A 9 18.98 4.27 6.56
N LEU A 10 19.36 5.38 5.93
CA LEU A 10 18.42 6.21 5.17
C LEU A 10 18.03 5.57 3.82
N ARG A 11 18.97 4.91 3.13
CA ARG A 11 18.69 4.20 1.86
C ARG A 11 17.59 3.13 1.97
N PRO A 12 17.61 2.19 2.95
CA PRO A 12 16.58 1.16 3.05
C PRO A 12 15.22 1.75 3.38
N GLN A 13 15.15 2.84 4.15
CA GLN A 13 13.89 3.52 4.46
C GLN A 13 13.27 4.16 3.21
N MET A 14 14.09 4.89 2.43
CA MET A 14 13.67 5.48 1.16
C MET A 14 13.21 4.40 0.16
N LYS A 15 13.87 3.25 0.12
CA LYS A 15 13.48 2.12 -0.75
C LYS A 15 12.15 1.51 -0.31
N LYS A 16 11.93 1.33 0.99
CA LYS A 16 10.67 0.80 1.54
C LYS A 16 9.50 1.73 1.24
N GLN A 17 9.67 3.04 1.42
CA GLN A 17 8.63 4.03 1.11
C GLN A 17 8.30 4.07 -0.38
N ARG A 18 9.33 4.07 -1.25
CA ARG A 18 9.12 4.03 -2.70
C ARG A 18 8.41 2.76 -3.17
N ASN A 19 8.75 1.62 -2.57
CA ASN A 19 8.08 0.36 -2.88
C ASN A 19 6.62 0.34 -2.41
N GLN A 20 6.34 0.90 -1.23
CA GLN A 20 4.97 1.06 -0.74
C GLN A 20 4.15 1.96 -1.67
N GLN A 21 4.73 3.08 -2.11
CA GLN A 21 4.06 4.00 -3.02
C GLN A 21 3.77 3.34 -4.37
N ARG A 22 4.76 2.65 -4.95
CA ARG A 22 4.56 1.88 -6.19
C ARG A 22 3.50 0.81 -6.04
N MET A 23 3.47 0.10 -4.92
CA MET A 23 2.45 -0.91 -4.66
C MET A 23 1.05 -0.29 -4.65
N ILE A 24 0.88 0.94 -4.16
CA ILE A 24 -0.41 1.67 -4.20
C ILE A 24 -0.73 2.15 -5.61
N ASP A 25 0.27 2.66 -6.33
CA ASP A 25 0.13 3.15 -7.71
C ASP A 25 -0.17 2.03 -8.71
N GLU A 26 0.27 0.79 -8.42
CA GLU A 26 0.03 -0.41 -9.22
C GLU A 26 -1.32 -1.09 -8.89
N LEU A 27 -2.09 -0.60 -7.91
CA LEU A 27 -3.40 -1.17 -7.59
C LEU A 27 -4.41 -0.87 -8.70
N GLU A 28 -5.09 -1.90 -9.16
CA GLU A 28 -6.16 -1.80 -10.15
C GLU A 28 -7.51 -2.30 -9.59
N LYS A 29 -8.58 -2.02 -10.35
CA LYS A 29 -9.90 -2.56 -10.01
C LYS A 29 -9.88 -4.08 -10.16
N ASN A 30 -10.50 -4.76 -9.19
CA ASN A 30 -10.55 -6.21 -9.02
C ASN A 30 -9.30 -6.84 -8.39
N ASP A 31 -8.32 -6.05 -7.96
CA ASP A 31 -7.21 -6.61 -7.19
C ASP A 31 -7.64 -7.01 -5.78
N GLU A 32 -7.14 -8.15 -5.34
CA GLU A 32 -7.26 -8.60 -3.95
C GLU A 32 -6.16 -7.96 -3.09
N ILE A 33 -6.58 -7.28 -2.03
CA ILE A 33 -5.69 -6.58 -1.12
C ILE A 33 -5.92 -7.02 0.32
N VAL A 34 -4.85 -6.94 1.11
CA VAL A 34 -4.91 -7.07 2.56
C VAL A 34 -4.59 -5.72 3.16
N THR A 35 -5.55 -5.16 3.87
CA THR A 35 -5.32 -3.90 4.61
C THR A 35 -4.42 -4.14 5.81
N SER A 36 -3.79 -3.07 6.31
CA SER A 36 -2.96 -3.12 7.53
C SER A 36 -3.68 -3.65 8.78
N GLY A 37 -5.02 -3.67 8.78
CA GLY A 37 -5.84 -4.26 9.84
C GLY A 37 -6.08 -5.76 9.71
N GLY A 38 -5.50 -6.43 8.71
CA GLY A 38 -5.71 -7.86 8.44
C GLY A 38 -7.01 -8.16 7.68
N ILE A 39 -7.65 -7.13 7.13
CA ILE A 39 -8.89 -7.30 6.36
C ILE A 39 -8.54 -7.63 4.91
N HIS A 40 -9.08 -8.74 4.42
CA HIS A 40 -8.99 -9.16 3.02
C HIS A 40 -10.16 -8.59 2.24
N GLY A 41 -9.92 -8.06 1.05
CA GLY A 41 -10.98 -7.56 0.19
C GLY A 41 -10.53 -7.29 -1.24
N THR A 42 -11.49 -6.98 -2.10
CA THR A 42 -11.27 -6.69 -3.52
C THR A 42 -11.56 -5.23 -3.83
N ILE A 43 -10.70 -4.58 -4.60
CA ILE A 43 -10.91 -3.18 -5.00
C ILE A 43 -12.06 -3.09 -6.01
N LEU A 44 -13.14 -2.39 -5.65
CA LEU A 44 -14.27 -2.15 -6.55
C LEU A 44 -14.07 -0.89 -7.39
N ASN A 45 -13.49 0.16 -6.79
CA ASN A 45 -13.28 1.42 -7.47
C ASN A 45 -12.12 2.19 -6.84
N ILE A 46 -11.41 2.93 -7.68
CA ILE A 46 -10.32 3.80 -7.27
C ILE A 46 -10.73 5.20 -7.72
N LYS A 47 -10.79 6.14 -6.79
CA LYS A 47 -11.17 7.52 -7.06
C LYS A 47 -10.21 8.44 -6.32
N ASP A 48 -9.29 9.03 -7.07
CA ASP A 48 -8.19 9.85 -6.53
C ASP A 48 -7.43 9.08 -5.43
N ASP A 49 -7.46 9.58 -4.20
CA ASP A 49 -6.84 8.96 -3.01
C ASP A 49 -7.77 8.02 -2.22
N ILE A 50 -8.98 7.75 -2.75
CA ILE A 50 -10.01 6.93 -2.09
C ILE A 50 -10.17 5.62 -2.83
N LEU A 51 -9.87 4.52 -2.15
CA LEU A 51 -10.12 3.15 -2.62
C LEU A 51 -11.41 2.62 -1.99
N VAL A 52 -12.34 2.15 -2.83
CA VAL A 52 -13.55 1.46 -2.38
C VAL A 52 -13.27 -0.04 -2.42
N VAL A 53 -13.29 -0.69 -1.26
CA VAL A 53 -12.92 -2.11 -1.12
C VAL A 53 -14.12 -2.93 -0.67
N LYS A 54 -14.35 -4.07 -1.32
CA LYS A 54 -15.35 -5.08 -0.91
C LYS A 54 -14.67 -6.15 -0.07
N ILE A 55 -15.12 -6.32 1.17
CA ILE A 55 -14.46 -7.21 2.15
C ILE A 55 -15.24 -8.52 2.32
N ALA A 56 -16.56 -8.46 2.26
CA ALA A 56 -17.47 -9.59 2.29
C ALA A 56 -18.76 -9.21 1.57
N ASP A 57 -19.59 -10.20 1.21
CA ASP A 57 -20.94 -9.93 0.73
C ASP A 57 -21.68 -9.13 1.81
N ASN A 58 -21.88 -7.83 1.50
CA ASN A 58 -22.58 -6.83 2.32
C ASN A 58 -21.73 -5.94 3.28
N VAL A 59 -20.40 -5.89 3.16
CA VAL A 59 -19.58 -4.88 3.87
C VAL A 59 -18.84 -3.99 2.87
N LYS A 60 -19.23 -2.71 2.82
CA LYS A 60 -18.55 -1.64 2.06
C LYS A 60 -17.92 -0.69 3.07
N ILE A 61 -16.60 -0.49 3.00
CA ILE A 61 -15.85 0.50 3.78
C ILE A 61 -15.18 1.46 2.81
#